data_AF-B1ZUK7-F1
#
_entry.id   AF-B1ZUK7-F1
#
_cell.length_a   1.000
_cell.length_b   1.000
_cell.length_c   1.000
_cell.angle_alpha   90.00
_cell.angle_beta   90.00
_cell.angle_gamma   90.00
#
_symmetry.space_group_name_H-M   'P 1'
#
loop_
_entity.id
_entity.type
_entity.pdbx_description
1 polymer ?
#
loop_
_entity_poly.entity_id
_entity_poly.type
_entity_poly.pdbx_seq_one_letter_code
_entity_poly.pdbx_strand_id
1 'polypeptide(L)' 'MNKLCTLGGAVVGGYAGWFLAEALGAGFWVMFCVSSVGSLVGVYLGWKVARRFE' A
#
# COMPACT_ATOMS: atom_id res chain seq x y z
N MET A 1 -3.82 7.02 -17.09
CA MET A 1 -3.03 7.44 -15.89
C MET A 1 -3.41 6.65 -14.64
N ASN A 2 -4.68 6.23 -14.49
CA ASN A 2 -5.17 5.42 -13.37
C ASN A 2 -4.31 4.18 -12.98
N LYS A 3 -3.92 3.32 -13.92
CA LYS A 3 -3.16 2.08 -13.62
C LYS A 3 -1.79 2.33 -12.98
N LEU A 4 -1.07 3.37 -13.40
CA LEU A 4 0.26 3.70 -12.87
C LEU A 4 0.18 4.24 -11.45
N CYS A 5 -0.79 5.10 -11.15
CA CYS A 5 -0.99 5.64 -9.81
C CYS A 5 -1.46 4.57 -8.81
N THR A 6 -2.32 3.63 -9.23
CA THR A 6 -2.72 2.50 -8.39
C THR A 6 -1.55 1.54 -8.12
N LEU A 7 -0.67 1.35 -9.10
CA LEU A 7 0.49 0.44 -8.97
C LEU A 7 1.58 1.07 -8.09
N GLY A 8 1.85 2.37 -8.26
CA GLY A 8 2.71 3.12 -7.34
C GLY A 8 2.15 3.15 -5.92
N GLY A 9 0.83 3.36 -5.78
CA GLY A 9 0.14 3.29 -4.51
C GLY A 9 0.26 1.92 -3.83
N ALA A 10 0.04 0.83 -4.56
CA ALA A 10 0.20 -0.53 -4.07
C ALA A 10 1.61 -0.80 -3.54
N VAL A 11 2.64 -0.42 -4.30
CA VAL A 11 4.04 -0.64 -3.93
C VAL A 11 4.41 0.18 -2.70
N VAL A 12 4.06 1.47 -2.67
CA VAL A 12 4.38 2.35 -1.53
C VAL A 12 3.59 1.94 -0.28
N GLY A 13 2.30 1.66 -0.42
CA GLY A 13 1.44 1.25 0.69
C GLY A 13 1.82 -0.12 1.26
N GLY A 14 2.20 -1.07 0.40
CA GLY A 14 2.69 -2.38 0.81
C GLY A 14 4.04 -2.31 1.52
N TYR A 15 4.97 -1.51 1.00
CA TYR A 15 6.30 -1.33 1.61
C TYR A 15 6.21 -0.59 2.94
N ALA A 16 5.41 0.48 3.01
CA ALA A 16 5.16 1.20 4.25
C ALA A 16 4.47 0.31 5.29
N GLY A 17 3.49 -0.51 4.88
CA GLY A 17 2.83 -1.48 5.76
C GLY A 17 3.79 -2.53 6.31
N TRP A 18 4.70 -3.04 5.47
CA TRP A 18 5.72 -3.98 5.91
C TRP A 18 6.67 -3.34 6.94
N PHE A 19 7.16 -2.14 6.66
CA PHE A 19 8.09 -1.42 7.55
C PHE A 19 7.44 -1.07 8.90
N LEU A 20 6.14 -0.71 8.90
CA LEU A 20 5.37 -0.46 10.12
C LEU A 20 5.18 -1.74 10.95
N ALA A 21 4.88 -2.86 10.30
CA ALA A 21 4.74 -4.14 10.98
C ALA A 21 6.08 -4.67 11.51
N GLU A 22 7.19 -4.39 10.82
CA GLU A 22 8.55 -4.68 11.25
C GLU A 22 8.96 -3.85 12.46
N ALA A 23 8.66 -2.54 12.45
CA ALA A 23 8.89 -1.67 13.59
C ALA A 23 8.10 -2.08 14.85
N LEU A 24 6.94 -2.72 14.66
CA LEU A 24 6.12 -3.27 15.74
C LEU A 24 6.58 -4.67 16.21
N GLY A 25 7.65 -5.22 15.64
CA GLY A 25 8.17 -6.55 15.98
C GLY A 25 7.20 -7.69 15.64
N ALA A 26 6.25 -7.45 14.73
CA ALA A 26 5.21 -8.40 14.42
C ALA A 26 5.77 -9.56 13.57
N GLY A 27 5.35 -10.80 13.85
CA GLY A 27 5.82 -11.97 13.10
C GLY A 27 5.48 -11.91 11.61
N PHE A 28 6.16 -12.75 10.81
CA PHE A 28 6.05 -12.78 9.34
C PHE A 28 4.61 -12.74 8.81
N TRP A 29 3.69 -13.48 9.44
CA TRP A 29 2.28 -13.49 9.06
C TRP A 29 1.58 -12.14 9.24
N VAL A 30 1.91 -11.41 10.30
CA VAL A 30 1.34 -10.07 10.55
C VAL A 30 1.94 -9.06 9.59
N MET A 31 3.25 -9.13 9.31
CA MET A 31 3.90 -8.31 8.28
C MET A 31 3.25 -8.52 6.91
N PHE A 32 2.99 -9.77 6.54
CA PHE A 32 2.33 -10.11 5.28
C PHE A 32 0.89 -9.58 5.21
N CYS A 33 0.11 -9.74 6.29
CA CYS A 33 -1.25 -9.19 6.35
C CYS A 33 -1.26 -7.66 6.31
N VAL A 34 -0.41 -6.98 7.09
CA VAL A 34 -0.33 -5.52 7.13
C VAL A 34 0.17 -4.95 5.80
N SER A 35 1.13 -5.60 5.14
CA SER A 35 1.60 -5.21 3.81
C SER A 35 0.52 -5.43 2.74
N SER A 36 -0.26 -6.51 2.84
CA SER A 36 -1.39 -6.75 1.93
C SER A 36 -2.48 -5.69 2.10
N VAL A 37 -2.83 -5.34 3.34
CA VAL A 37 -3.78 -4.27 3.65
C VAL A 37 -3.22 -2.91 3.21
N GLY A 38 -1.95 -2.63 3.48
CA GLY A 38 -1.26 -1.42 3.04
C GLY A 38 -1.25 -1.27 1.53
N SER A 39 -1.07 -2.36 0.78
CA SER A 39 -1.15 -2.36 -0.68
C SER A 39 -2.55 -2.03 -1.18
N LEU A 40 -3.61 -2.60 -0.56
CA LEU A 40 -5.00 -2.28 -0.90
C LEU A 40 -5.36 -0.81 -0.61
N VAL A 41 -4.93 -0.29 0.54
CA VAL A 41 -5.09 1.13 0.89
C VAL A 41 -4.31 2.02 -0.09
N GLY A 42 -3.10 1.60 -0.46
CA GLY A 42 -2.27 2.25 -1.45
C GLY A 42 -2.93 2.32 -2.83
N VAL A 43 -3.53 1.22 -3.31
CA VAL A 43 -4.33 1.20 -4.54
C VAL A 43 -5.49 2.18 -4.44
N TYR A 44 -6.24 2.18 -3.34
CA TYR A 44 -7.39 3.07 -3.16
C TYR A 44 -6.99 4.55 -3.19
N LEU A 45 -5.91 4.92 -2.49
CA LEU A 45 -5.37 6.27 -2.51
C LEU A 45 -4.82 6.65 -3.89
N GLY A 46 -4.08 5.74 -4.54
CA GLY A 46 -3.55 5.94 -5.89
C GLY A 46 -4.65 6.14 -6.94
N TRP A 47 -5.76 5.41 -6.81
CA TRP A 47 -6.95 5.59 -7.64
C TRP A 47 -7.66 6.93 -7.37
N LYS A 48 -7.77 7.33 -6.09
CA LYS A 48 -8.36 8.61 -5.71
C LYS A 48 -7.55 9.80 -6.24
N VAL A 49 -6.21 9.70 -6.20
CA VAL A 49 -5.31 10.70 -6.78
C VAL A 49 -5.42 10.73 -8.30
N ALA A 50 -5.43 9.57 -8.96
CA ALA A 50 -5.57 9.50 -10.41
C ALA A 50 -6.88 10.10 -10.93
N ARG A 51 -8.01 9.88 -10.23
CA ARG A 51 -9.29 10.54 -10.53
C ARG A 51 -9.29 12.05 -10.36
N ARG A 52 -8.33 12.60 -9.61
CA ARG A 52 -8.21 14.05 -9.38
C ARG A 52 -7.35 14.73 -10.45
N PHE A 53 -6.56 13.95 -11.18
CA PHE A 53 -5.70 14.38 -12.29
C PHE A 53 -6.26 13.98 -13.66
N GLU A 54 -7.42 13.33 -13.70
CA GLU A 54 -8.21 13.00 -14.88
C GLU A 54 -9.37 14.00 -14.99
#